data_AF-A0A7X7SBJ0-F1
#
_entry.id   AF-A0A7X7SBJ0-F1
#
_cell.length_a   1.000
_cell.length_b   1.000
_cell.length_c   1.000
_cell.angle_alpha   90.00
_cell.angle_beta   90.00
_cell.angle_gamma   90.00
#
_symmetry.space_group_name_H-M   'P 1'
#
loop_
_entity.id
_entity.type
_entity.pdbx_description
1 polymer ?
#
loop_
_entity_poly.entity_id
_entity_poly.type
_entity_poly.pdbx_seq_one_letter_code
_entity_poly.pdbx_strand_id
1 'polypeptide(L)'
;EAPAALVFAPASPQAEQTTNALSVSGGSGTGAVSFAVTDGPGLIAGGTNLVATAGTGTITVVATKAQDGRYFAGSATATVTAATAAYVYLLDLRRIHDGTAQAASATTMPAGLTVEITYDGSAAAPSEVGDYAVVGTVDDGTYLGSASGTLRILAPWNYHHVDFGDGWCWVGWLGFYAPMGDGWIWHEKHGFFYIPAEQLLEDAWLYAVDMDWLWTGEGTYPYLFRRGDASWLWYSGDVNPRTFYNFTEEDWEERP
;
A
#
# COMPACT_ATOMS: atom_id res chain seq x y z
N GLU A 1 2.90 56.90 1.42
CA GLU A 1 3.63 55.62 1.35
C GLU A 1 3.52 55.07 -0.06
N ALA A 2 4.59 54.47 -0.59
CA ALA A 2 4.52 53.73 -1.85
C ALA A 2 3.71 52.44 -1.62
N PRO A 3 2.87 52.00 -2.59
CA PRO A 3 2.09 50.79 -2.42
C PRO A 3 2.99 49.55 -2.32
N ALA A 4 2.62 48.60 -1.45
CA ALA A 4 3.27 47.31 -1.33
C ALA A 4 2.99 46.44 -2.58
N ALA A 5 3.98 45.67 -3.01
CA ALA A 5 3.85 44.77 -4.16
C ALA A 5 2.90 43.61 -3.85
N LEU A 6 2.13 43.19 -4.86
CA LEU A 6 1.31 42.00 -4.81
C LEU A 6 2.17 40.77 -5.16
N VAL A 7 2.18 39.76 -4.30
CA VAL A 7 2.93 38.51 -4.50
C VAL A 7 1.95 37.41 -4.88
N PHE A 8 2.18 36.79 -6.03
CA PHE A 8 1.35 35.73 -6.59
C PHE A 8 2.23 34.61 -7.13
N ALA A 9 2.17 33.43 -6.50
CA ALA A 9 3.00 32.28 -6.81
C ALA A 9 2.16 30.99 -6.72
N PRO A 10 1.32 30.69 -7.73
CA PRO A 10 0.55 29.46 -7.76
C PRO A 10 1.45 28.23 -7.87
N ALA A 11 0.99 27.08 -7.35
CA ALA A 11 1.65 25.80 -7.56
C ALA A 11 1.75 25.45 -9.06
N SER A 12 2.84 24.81 -9.47
CA SER A 12 3.09 24.36 -10.83
C SER A 12 3.98 23.10 -10.80
N PRO A 13 3.73 22.08 -11.63
CA PRO A 13 2.70 22.02 -12.68
C PRO A 13 1.28 21.81 -12.15
N GLN A 14 0.27 22.01 -13.00
CA GLN A 14 -1.14 21.75 -12.72
C GLN A 14 -1.65 20.55 -13.52
N ALA A 15 -1.97 19.46 -12.83
CA ALA A 15 -2.55 18.27 -13.46
C ALA A 15 -4.01 18.53 -13.89
N GLU A 16 -4.41 17.97 -15.03
CA GLU A 16 -5.82 17.86 -15.39
C GLU A 16 -6.63 17.20 -14.26
N GLN A 17 -7.94 17.53 -14.19
CA GLN A 17 -8.89 16.97 -13.21
C GLN A 17 -8.61 17.31 -11.74
N THR A 18 -7.55 18.08 -11.45
CA THR A 18 -7.27 18.62 -10.13
C THR A 18 -7.51 20.14 -10.10
N THR A 19 -7.50 20.71 -8.90
CA THR A 19 -7.62 22.16 -8.67
C THR A 19 -6.45 22.68 -7.87
N ASN A 20 -5.93 23.85 -8.24
CA ASN A 20 -4.94 24.59 -7.46
C ASN A 20 -5.60 25.84 -6.86
N ALA A 21 -5.69 25.89 -5.54
CA ALA A 21 -6.26 27.02 -4.82
C ALA A 21 -5.31 28.23 -4.90
N LEU A 22 -5.77 29.27 -5.58
CA LEU A 22 -4.99 30.49 -5.79
C LEU A 22 -5.10 31.42 -4.59
N SER A 23 -3.97 32.01 -4.22
CA SER A 23 -3.90 33.03 -3.18
C SER A 23 -2.87 34.08 -3.54
N VAL A 24 -3.01 35.28 -2.98
CA VAL A 24 -2.03 36.35 -3.07
C VAL A 24 -1.63 36.78 -1.67
N SER A 25 -0.40 37.27 -1.53
CA SER A 25 0.04 37.97 -0.33
C SER A 25 0.55 39.37 -0.68
N GLY A 26 0.63 40.26 0.31
CA GLY A 26 0.99 41.66 0.08
C GLY A 26 -0.10 42.46 -0.64
N GLY A 27 0.32 43.51 -1.35
CA GLY A 27 -0.58 44.51 -1.93
C GLY A 27 -1.06 45.55 -0.90
N SER A 28 -1.19 46.80 -1.33
CA SER A 28 -1.82 47.85 -0.51
C SER A 28 -3.34 47.85 -0.67
N GLY A 29 -4.02 48.35 0.36
CA GLY A 29 -5.47 48.59 0.34
C GLY A 29 -6.34 47.41 0.77
N THR A 30 -7.65 47.63 0.79
CA THR A 30 -8.70 46.69 1.19
C THR A 30 -9.51 46.18 0.00
N GLY A 31 -9.12 46.51 -1.23
CA GLY A 31 -9.80 46.02 -2.43
C GLY A 31 -9.82 44.50 -2.52
N ALA A 32 -10.91 43.98 -3.10
CA ALA A 32 -11.14 42.55 -3.29
C ALA A 32 -10.09 41.93 -4.24
N VAL A 33 -9.79 40.65 -4.05
CA VAL A 33 -8.88 39.88 -4.91
C VAL A 33 -9.68 39.05 -5.90
N SER A 34 -9.25 39.05 -7.16
CA SER A 34 -9.82 38.24 -8.24
C SER A 34 -8.72 37.62 -9.08
N PHE A 35 -9.00 36.46 -9.69
CA PHE A 35 -8.08 35.75 -10.57
C PHE A 35 -8.68 35.60 -11.97
N ALA A 36 -7.84 35.66 -13.00
CA ALA A 36 -8.23 35.41 -14.38
C ALA A 36 -7.14 34.63 -15.11
N VAL A 37 -7.53 33.61 -15.87
CA VAL A 37 -6.66 33.02 -16.89
C VAL A 37 -6.70 33.95 -18.10
N THR A 38 -5.55 34.48 -18.51
CA THR A 38 -5.44 35.40 -19.64
C THR A 38 -4.96 34.73 -20.91
N ASP A 39 -4.28 33.57 -20.80
CA ASP A 39 -3.83 32.77 -21.93
C ASP A 39 -3.62 31.31 -21.52
N GLY A 40 -3.66 30.40 -22.50
CA GLY A 40 -3.36 28.99 -22.33
C GLY A 40 -4.54 28.12 -21.87
N PRO A 41 -4.31 26.81 -21.67
CA PRO A 41 -5.34 25.82 -21.41
C PRO A 41 -5.75 25.77 -19.92
N GLY A 42 -6.36 26.85 -19.43
CA GLY A 42 -6.81 26.91 -18.04
C GLY A 42 -8.11 27.70 -17.85
N LEU A 43 -8.77 27.46 -16.72
CA LEU A 43 -9.92 28.24 -16.27
C LEU A 43 -9.87 28.48 -14.75
N ILE A 44 -10.59 29.50 -14.28
CA ILE A 44 -10.80 29.75 -12.84
C ILE A 44 -12.16 29.18 -12.42
N ALA A 45 -12.13 28.11 -11.64
CA ALA A 45 -13.30 27.48 -11.04
C ALA A 45 -13.64 28.10 -9.67
N GLY A 46 -14.92 28.41 -9.44
CA GLY A 46 -15.38 28.99 -8.17
C GLY A 46 -14.76 30.34 -7.82
N GLY A 47 -14.14 31.03 -8.79
CA GLY A 47 -13.52 32.34 -8.61
C GLY A 47 -12.09 32.32 -8.03
N THR A 48 -11.63 31.20 -7.47
CA THR A 48 -10.34 31.13 -6.77
C THR A 48 -9.49 29.90 -7.07
N ASN A 49 -9.98 28.92 -7.84
CA ASN A 49 -9.24 27.69 -8.11
C ASN A 49 -8.83 27.62 -9.58
N LEU A 50 -7.54 27.47 -9.86
CA LEU A 50 -7.05 27.19 -11.20
C LEU A 50 -7.31 25.72 -11.55
N VAL A 51 -7.83 25.47 -12.76
CA VAL A 51 -7.98 24.14 -13.36
C VAL A 51 -7.34 24.15 -14.73
N ALA A 52 -6.51 23.14 -15.03
CA ALA A 52 -6.00 22.91 -16.38
C ALA A 52 -7.07 22.23 -17.24
N THR A 53 -7.24 22.69 -18.48
CA THR A 53 -8.22 22.16 -19.45
C THR A 53 -7.59 21.31 -20.55
N ALA A 54 -6.27 21.15 -20.52
CA ALA A 54 -5.51 20.26 -21.38
C ALA A 54 -4.28 19.75 -20.63
N GLY A 55 -3.80 18.55 -20.98
CA GLY A 55 -2.67 17.89 -20.30
C GLY A 55 -1.29 18.42 -20.67
N THR A 56 -1.21 19.42 -21.53
CA THR A 56 0.05 20.10 -21.90
C THR A 56 -0.20 21.56 -22.23
N GLY A 57 0.83 22.39 -22.10
CA GLY A 57 0.80 23.81 -22.43
C GLY A 57 1.15 24.71 -21.23
N THR A 58 1.17 26.02 -21.46
CA THR A 58 1.46 27.01 -20.42
C THR A 58 0.22 27.86 -20.19
N ILE A 59 -0.22 27.96 -18.92
CA ILE A 59 -1.34 28.77 -18.49
C ILE A 59 -0.80 30.07 -17.91
N THR A 60 -1.28 31.22 -18.39
CA THR A 60 -0.96 32.53 -17.82
C THR A 60 -2.11 33.00 -16.95
N VAL A 61 -1.85 33.24 -15.67
CA VAL A 61 -2.85 33.66 -14.68
C VAL A 61 -2.48 35.03 -14.13
N VAL A 62 -3.47 35.90 -14.03
CA VAL A 62 -3.34 37.22 -13.41
C VAL A 62 -4.17 37.25 -12.13
N ALA A 63 -3.54 37.63 -11.03
CA ALA A 63 -4.22 38.01 -9.81
C ALA A 63 -4.32 39.54 -9.74
N THR A 64 -5.50 40.05 -9.43
CA THR A 64 -5.77 41.49 -9.32
C THR A 64 -6.35 41.79 -7.96
N LYS A 65 -5.77 42.77 -7.27
CA LYS A 65 -6.35 43.44 -6.12
C LYS A 65 -7.02 44.72 -6.60
N ALA A 66 -8.33 44.82 -6.44
CA ALA A 66 -9.11 45.96 -6.91
C ALA A 66 -8.67 47.27 -6.24
N GLN A 67 -8.95 48.39 -6.91
CA GLN A 67 -8.77 49.70 -6.30
C GLN A 67 -9.71 49.90 -5.10
N ASP A 68 -9.30 50.77 -4.19
CA ASP A 68 -10.14 51.28 -3.10
C ASP A 68 -10.07 52.81 -3.01
N GLY A 69 -10.55 53.40 -1.91
CA GLY A 69 -10.55 54.85 -1.74
C GLY A 69 -9.17 55.49 -1.56
N ARG A 70 -8.09 54.70 -1.44
CA ARG A 70 -6.72 55.17 -1.17
C ARG A 70 -5.68 54.64 -2.15
N TYR A 71 -5.90 53.46 -2.73
CA TYR A 71 -4.94 52.78 -3.59
C TYR A 71 -5.59 52.36 -4.91
N PHE A 72 -4.85 52.56 -6.00
CA PHE A 72 -5.23 52.02 -7.32
C PHE A 72 -5.15 50.50 -7.34
N ALA A 73 -5.79 49.88 -8.33
CA ALA A 73 -5.72 48.44 -8.52
C ALA A 73 -4.27 48.00 -8.79
N GLY A 74 -3.88 46.85 -8.24
CA GLY A 74 -2.58 46.23 -8.46
C GLY A 74 -2.75 44.82 -8.98
N SER A 75 -1.84 44.36 -9.84
CA SER A 75 -1.87 43.01 -10.39
C SER A 75 -0.50 42.32 -10.33
N ALA A 76 -0.53 41.00 -10.33
CA ALA A 76 0.63 40.14 -10.44
C ALA A 76 0.30 38.98 -11.40
N THR A 77 1.24 38.64 -12.28
CA THR A 77 1.09 37.58 -13.28
C THR A 77 2.00 36.42 -12.94
N ALA A 78 1.50 35.20 -13.10
CA ALA A 78 2.28 33.98 -12.97
C ALA A 78 1.95 33.00 -14.10
N THR A 79 2.90 32.14 -14.42
CA THR A 79 2.74 31.05 -15.40
C THR A 79 2.70 29.70 -14.69
N VAL A 80 1.81 28.83 -15.12
CA VAL A 80 1.68 27.46 -14.62
C VAL A 80 1.77 26.50 -15.80
N THR A 81 2.61 25.48 -15.70
CA THR A 81 2.67 24.42 -16.72
C THR A 81 1.49 23.47 -16.52
N ALA A 82 0.74 23.18 -17.58
CA ALA A 82 -0.31 22.18 -17.56
C ALA A 82 0.30 20.78 -17.77
N ALA A 83 -0.18 19.80 -17.01
CA ALA A 83 0.30 18.42 -17.02
C ALA A 83 -0.87 17.43 -17.17
N THR A 84 -0.59 16.30 -17.81
CA THR A 84 -1.53 15.21 -18.02
C THR A 84 -1.69 14.44 -16.71
N ALA A 85 -2.91 14.08 -16.36
CA ALA A 85 -3.15 13.26 -15.18
C ALA A 85 -2.60 11.83 -15.37
N ALA A 86 -1.83 11.34 -14.40
CA ALA A 86 -1.42 9.96 -14.31
C ALA A 86 -2.11 9.25 -13.13
N TYR A 87 -2.53 8.01 -13.36
CA TYR A 87 -3.06 7.15 -12.32
C TYR A 87 -1.96 6.22 -11.82
N VAL A 88 -1.83 6.12 -10.49
CA VAL A 88 -0.87 5.21 -9.83
C VAL A 88 -1.66 4.12 -9.11
N TYR A 89 -1.26 2.87 -9.31
CA TYR A 89 -1.83 1.70 -8.66
C TYR A 89 -0.75 1.04 -7.81
N LEU A 90 -0.89 1.12 -6.49
CA LEU A 90 0.01 0.49 -5.53
C LEU A 90 -0.29 -1.00 -5.39
N LEU A 91 0.77 -1.80 -5.29
CA LEU A 91 0.75 -3.26 -5.24
C LEU A 91 1.72 -3.75 -4.14
N ASP A 92 1.68 -5.05 -3.83
CA ASP A 92 2.55 -5.70 -2.83
C ASP A 92 2.54 -5.03 -1.44
N LEU A 93 1.38 -4.50 -1.05
CA LEU A 93 1.16 -3.77 0.21
C LEU A 93 1.05 -4.66 1.45
N ARG A 94 1.26 -5.98 1.32
CA ARG A 94 1.33 -6.93 2.43
C ARG A 94 2.58 -7.76 2.27
N ARG A 95 3.44 -7.74 3.28
CA ARG A 95 4.74 -8.41 3.27
C ARG A 95 4.94 -9.17 4.57
N ILE A 96 5.75 -10.21 4.52
CA ILE A 96 6.22 -10.91 5.70
C ILE A 96 7.64 -10.46 5.98
N HIS A 97 7.96 -10.18 7.24
CA HIS A 97 9.32 -9.82 7.63
C HIS A 97 10.27 -11.01 7.42
N ASP A 98 11.30 -10.80 6.60
CA ASP A 98 12.34 -11.79 6.26
C ASP A 98 13.77 -11.34 6.63
N GLY A 99 13.89 -10.27 7.41
CA GLY A 99 15.16 -9.65 7.78
C GLY A 99 15.75 -8.71 6.72
N THR A 100 15.05 -8.48 5.61
CA THR A 100 15.43 -7.52 4.55
C THR A 100 14.41 -6.40 4.39
N ALA A 101 14.78 -5.35 3.64
CA ALA A 101 13.88 -4.24 3.35
C ALA A 101 12.74 -4.67 2.40
N GLN A 102 11.51 -4.38 2.80
CA GLN A 102 10.29 -4.79 2.10
C GLN A 102 9.70 -3.59 1.35
N ALA A 103 9.79 -3.61 0.02
CA ALA A 103 9.27 -2.55 -0.82
C ALA A 103 7.87 -2.87 -1.39
N ALA A 104 6.98 -1.89 -1.40
CA ALA A 104 5.80 -1.91 -2.27
C ALA A 104 6.22 -1.79 -3.74
N SER A 105 5.34 -2.19 -4.65
CA SER A 105 5.49 -1.96 -6.08
C SER A 105 4.34 -1.10 -6.61
N ALA A 106 4.48 -0.59 -7.83
CA ALA A 106 3.45 0.23 -8.45
C ALA A 106 3.39 0.01 -9.96
N THR A 107 2.19 0.20 -10.51
CA THR A 107 1.97 0.35 -11.96
C THR A 107 1.23 1.65 -12.24
N THR A 108 1.29 2.13 -13.48
CA THR A 108 0.72 3.42 -13.86
C THR A 108 -0.20 3.32 -15.06
N MET A 109 -1.07 4.32 -15.22
CA MET A 109 -1.76 4.60 -16.46
C MET A 109 -1.61 6.09 -16.81
N PRO A 110 -0.92 6.45 -17.91
CA PRO A 110 -0.25 5.59 -18.90
C PRO A 110 0.81 4.65 -18.31
N ALA A 111 1.01 3.48 -18.93
CA ALA A 111 1.95 2.47 -18.44
C ALA A 111 3.41 2.89 -18.69
N GLY A 112 4.32 2.48 -17.79
CA GLY A 112 5.75 2.68 -17.93
C GLY A 112 6.27 4.03 -17.42
N LEU A 113 5.47 4.78 -16.67
CA LEU A 113 5.93 5.98 -15.98
C LEU A 113 6.73 5.59 -14.73
N THR A 114 7.75 6.39 -14.43
CA THR A 114 8.56 6.20 -13.21
C THR A 114 7.75 6.63 -11.99
N VAL A 115 7.65 5.74 -10.99
CA VAL A 115 6.97 6.02 -9.72
C VAL A 115 8.01 6.14 -8.61
N GLU A 116 8.04 7.27 -7.93
CA GLU A 116 8.76 7.43 -6.67
C GLU A 116 7.87 6.96 -5.52
N ILE A 117 8.34 5.96 -4.77
CA ILE A 117 7.61 5.39 -3.63
C ILE A 117 8.28 5.83 -2.34
N THR A 118 7.48 6.35 -1.41
CA THR A 118 7.92 6.70 -0.05
C THR A 118 7.10 5.96 1.00
N TYR A 119 7.71 5.77 2.17
CA TYR A 119 7.20 5.08 3.35
C TYR A 119 7.33 6.03 4.54
N ASP A 120 6.20 6.52 5.08
CA ASP A 120 6.17 7.59 6.10
C ASP A 120 7.02 8.81 5.70
N GLY A 121 7.07 9.11 4.40
CA GLY A 121 7.86 10.19 3.81
C GLY A 121 9.34 9.87 3.54
N SER A 122 9.81 8.66 3.89
CA SER A 122 11.16 8.18 3.59
C SER A 122 11.21 7.41 2.26
N ALA A 123 12.23 7.61 1.44
CA ALA A 123 12.47 6.81 0.24
C ALA A 123 13.07 5.42 0.54
N ALA A 124 13.61 5.21 1.75
CA ALA A 124 14.13 3.91 2.16
C ALA A 124 12.99 2.97 2.54
N ALA A 125 12.95 1.78 1.94
CA ALA A 125 11.96 0.76 2.26
C ALA A 125 12.13 0.23 3.70
N PRO A 126 11.03 0.06 4.46
CA PRO A 126 11.08 -0.44 5.82
C PRO A 126 11.41 -1.94 5.86
N SER A 127 12.09 -2.37 6.91
CA SER A 127 12.31 -3.80 7.23
C SER A 127 11.43 -4.28 8.38
N GLU A 128 11.23 -3.44 9.40
CA GLU A 128 10.59 -3.86 10.63
C GLU A 128 9.10 -4.18 10.46
N VAL A 129 8.59 -5.03 11.36
CA VAL A 129 7.15 -5.33 11.43
C VAL A 129 6.39 -4.06 11.80
N GLY A 130 5.34 -3.74 11.06
CA GLY A 130 4.57 -2.52 11.26
C GLY A 130 3.68 -2.16 10.08
N ASP A 131 2.93 -1.08 10.26
CA ASP A 131 2.13 -0.44 9.22
C ASP A 131 2.83 0.88 8.82
N TYR A 132 3.08 1.04 7.52
CA TYR A 132 3.80 2.18 6.96
C TYR A 132 2.91 2.89 5.92
N ALA A 133 2.79 4.20 6.02
CA ALA A 133 2.07 4.98 5.03
C ALA A 133 2.86 5.00 3.72
N VAL A 134 2.28 4.47 2.64
CA VAL A 134 2.91 4.43 1.31
C VAL A 134 2.33 5.53 0.45
N VAL A 135 3.21 6.32 -0.17
CA VAL A 135 2.83 7.27 -1.22
C VAL A 135 3.65 6.96 -2.47
N GLY A 136 2.96 6.63 -3.56
CA GLY A 136 3.54 6.53 -4.89
C GLY A 136 3.24 7.78 -5.70
N THR A 137 4.27 8.44 -6.21
CA THR A 137 4.17 9.72 -6.93
C THR A 137 4.76 9.61 -8.33
N VAL A 138 4.06 10.18 -9.31
CA VAL A 138 4.57 10.47 -10.65
C VAL A 138 4.65 11.99 -10.77
N ASP A 139 5.87 12.49 -10.96
CA ASP A 139 6.15 13.90 -11.27
C ASP A 139 7.33 13.99 -12.23
N ASP A 140 7.02 14.00 -13.54
CA ASP A 140 8.03 14.13 -14.60
C ASP A 140 7.89 15.44 -15.41
N GLY A 141 7.05 16.36 -14.93
CA GLY A 141 6.71 17.63 -15.58
C GLY A 141 5.69 17.53 -16.72
N THR A 142 5.49 16.35 -17.32
CA THR A 142 4.43 16.09 -18.32
C THR A 142 3.26 15.36 -17.71
N TYR A 143 3.53 14.42 -16.81
CA TYR A 143 2.58 13.63 -16.06
C TYR A 143 2.66 13.96 -14.58
N LEU A 144 1.49 14.11 -13.97
CA LEU A 144 1.33 14.29 -12.53
C LEU A 144 0.30 13.31 -12.00
N GLY A 145 0.68 12.57 -10.97
CA GLY A 145 -0.20 11.58 -10.34
C GLY A 145 0.30 11.17 -8.97
N SER A 146 -0.62 10.77 -8.10
CA SER A 146 -0.25 10.15 -6.84
C SER A 146 -1.30 9.13 -6.39
N ALA A 147 -0.86 8.16 -5.60
CA ALA A 147 -1.72 7.25 -4.87
C ALA A 147 -1.16 7.04 -3.46
N SER A 148 -2.06 6.78 -2.51
CA SER A 148 -1.70 6.44 -1.13
C SER A 148 -2.24 5.06 -0.76
N GLY A 149 -1.50 4.39 0.12
CA GLY A 149 -1.86 3.08 0.66
C GLY A 149 -1.12 2.83 1.97
N THR A 150 -1.25 1.62 2.51
CA THR A 150 -0.52 1.20 3.71
C THR A 150 0.19 -0.10 3.41
N LEU A 151 1.52 -0.10 3.53
CA LEU A 151 2.31 -1.32 3.52
C LEU A 151 2.25 -1.91 4.92
N ARG A 152 1.73 -3.14 5.02
CA ARG A 152 1.71 -3.90 6.26
C ARG A 152 2.77 -4.99 6.23
N ILE A 153 3.82 -4.82 7.02
CA ILE A 153 4.84 -5.84 7.26
C ILE A 153 4.38 -6.63 8.48
N LEU A 154 4.04 -7.89 8.26
CA LEU A 154 3.60 -8.80 9.30
C LEU A 154 4.79 -9.57 9.86
N ALA A 155 4.72 -9.89 11.15
CA ALA A 155 5.56 -10.92 11.70
C ALA A 155 5.29 -12.26 10.96
N PRO A 156 6.30 -13.11 10.81
CA PRO A 156 6.20 -14.47 10.26
C PRO A 156 4.92 -15.23 10.68
N TRP A 157 4.58 -15.18 11.96
CA TRP A 157 3.44 -15.90 12.55
C TRP A 157 2.05 -15.34 12.22
N ASN A 158 1.94 -14.13 11.65
CA ASN A 158 0.68 -13.38 11.55
C ASN A 158 -0.04 -13.50 10.19
N TYR A 159 0.39 -14.38 9.29
CA TYR A 159 -0.35 -14.64 8.05
C TYR A 159 -1.63 -15.44 8.36
N HIS A 160 -2.81 -14.82 8.18
CA HIS A 160 -4.14 -15.39 8.48
C HIS A 160 -4.35 -15.89 9.93
N HIS A 161 -3.42 -15.57 10.83
CA HIS A 161 -3.50 -15.86 12.24
C HIS A 161 -4.61 -15.01 12.89
N VAL A 162 -5.60 -15.69 13.43
CA VAL A 162 -6.62 -15.09 14.30
C VAL A 162 -6.30 -15.49 15.74
N ASP A 163 -5.96 -14.51 16.58
CA ASP A 163 -5.79 -14.71 18.01
C ASP A 163 -7.17 -14.87 18.66
N PHE A 164 -7.38 -15.98 19.34
CA PHE A 164 -8.63 -16.29 20.05
C PHE A 164 -8.51 -16.13 21.58
N GLY A 165 -7.35 -15.68 22.07
CA GLY A 165 -7.03 -15.58 23.49
C GLY A 165 -6.61 -16.92 24.11
N ASP A 166 -6.19 -16.87 25.38
CA ASP A 166 -5.77 -18.03 26.18
C ASP A 166 -4.66 -18.89 25.53
N GLY A 167 -3.83 -18.27 24.68
CA GLY A 167 -2.73 -18.93 23.97
C GLY A 167 -3.16 -19.70 22.72
N TRP A 168 -4.42 -19.61 22.32
CA TRP A 168 -4.94 -20.26 21.12
C TRP A 168 -5.06 -19.29 19.94
N CYS A 169 -4.71 -19.84 18.79
CA CYS A 169 -4.64 -19.19 17.51
C CYS A 169 -5.42 -20.05 16.50
N TRP A 170 -5.90 -19.41 15.44
CA TRP A 170 -6.58 -20.11 14.36
C TRP A 170 -6.04 -19.64 13.02
N VAL A 171 -5.83 -20.58 12.11
CA VAL A 171 -5.59 -20.30 10.69
C VAL A 171 -6.60 -21.07 9.85
N GLY A 172 -7.09 -20.44 8.78
CA GLY A 172 -8.25 -20.93 8.02
C GLY A 172 -8.15 -22.35 7.52
N TRP A 173 -6.96 -22.77 7.09
CA TRP A 173 -6.76 -24.08 6.49
C TRP A 173 -6.34 -25.16 7.50
N LEU A 174 -5.51 -24.84 8.49
CA LEU A 174 -5.00 -25.82 9.45
C LEU A 174 -5.98 -26.03 10.63
N GLY A 175 -6.60 -24.95 11.11
CA GLY A 175 -7.48 -24.96 12.27
C GLY A 175 -6.84 -24.32 13.51
N PHE A 176 -7.28 -24.77 14.70
CA PHE A 176 -6.80 -24.25 15.97
C PHE A 176 -5.43 -24.80 16.35
N TYR A 177 -4.53 -23.92 16.77
CA TYR A 177 -3.23 -24.26 17.31
C TYR A 177 -2.81 -23.29 18.41
N ALA A 178 -1.86 -23.69 19.24
CA ALA A 178 -1.26 -22.87 20.27
C ALA A 178 0.26 -22.81 20.04
N PRO A 179 0.85 -21.61 19.82
CA PRO A 179 2.29 -21.44 19.76
C PRO A 179 2.94 -21.83 21.08
N MET A 180 3.99 -22.65 21.01
CA MET A 180 4.75 -23.13 22.17
C MET A 180 6.13 -22.48 22.29
N GLY A 181 6.56 -21.75 21.26
CA GLY A 181 7.89 -21.14 21.15
C GLY A 181 8.87 -22.02 20.38
N ASP A 182 9.99 -21.42 19.94
CA ASP A 182 11.07 -22.09 19.19
C ASP A 182 10.56 -22.91 17.99
N GLY A 183 9.65 -22.33 17.20
CA GLY A 183 9.02 -22.97 16.05
C GLY A 183 8.00 -24.07 16.38
N TRP A 184 7.79 -24.44 17.64
CA TRP A 184 6.80 -25.45 18.00
C TRP A 184 5.39 -24.87 18.15
N ILE A 185 4.40 -25.63 17.69
CA ILE A 185 2.99 -25.41 17.95
C ILE A 185 2.36 -26.69 18.51
N TRP A 186 1.29 -26.52 19.30
CA TRP A 186 0.35 -27.57 19.61
C TRP A 186 -0.91 -27.38 18.75
N HIS A 187 -1.14 -28.26 17.78
CA HIS A 187 -2.34 -28.26 16.97
C HIS A 187 -3.45 -29.07 17.64
N GLU A 188 -4.68 -28.55 17.68
CA GLU A 188 -5.83 -29.18 18.37
C GLU A 188 -6.04 -30.64 17.92
N LYS A 189 -5.87 -30.91 16.62
CA LYS A 189 -6.12 -32.24 16.03
C LYS A 189 -4.87 -33.07 15.80
N HIS A 190 -3.71 -32.42 15.70
CA HIS A 190 -2.47 -33.05 15.24
C HIS A 190 -1.38 -33.15 16.32
N GLY A 191 -1.63 -32.57 17.49
CA GLY A 191 -0.62 -32.51 18.54
C GLY A 191 0.56 -31.62 18.13
N PHE A 192 1.77 -32.01 18.51
CA PHE A 192 2.96 -31.18 18.29
C PHE A 192 3.42 -31.17 16.84
N PHE A 193 3.58 -29.96 16.30
CA PHE A 193 4.32 -29.73 15.07
C PHE A 193 5.45 -28.73 15.29
N TYR A 194 6.58 -28.96 14.65
CA TYR A 194 7.63 -27.97 14.50
C TYR A 194 7.56 -27.32 13.12
N ILE A 195 7.65 -25.99 13.09
CA ILE A 195 7.53 -25.15 11.91
C ILE A 195 8.86 -24.40 11.72
N PRO A 196 9.74 -24.85 10.80
CA PRO A 196 11.12 -24.38 10.68
C PRO A 196 11.23 -22.93 10.24
N ALA A 197 10.23 -22.45 9.49
CA ALA A 197 10.17 -21.08 9.02
C ALA A 197 9.44 -20.17 10.02
N GLU A 198 8.88 -20.70 11.10
CA GLU A 198 8.01 -19.94 12.02
C GLU A 198 6.83 -19.27 11.30
N GLN A 199 6.37 -19.88 10.20
CA GLN A 199 5.37 -19.32 9.30
C GLN A 199 4.35 -20.39 8.91
N LEU A 200 3.08 -20.07 9.10
CA LEU A 200 1.93 -20.77 8.52
C LEU A 200 1.35 -19.86 7.45
N LEU A 201 1.97 -19.88 6.25
CA LEU A 201 1.51 -19.11 5.10
C LEU A 201 0.32 -19.84 4.41
N GLU A 202 0.20 -19.69 3.10
CA GLU A 202 -0.70 -20.49 2.27
C GLU A 202 -0.30 -21.97 2.21
N ASP A 203 0.97 -22.30 2.47
CA ASP A 203 1.46 -23.65 2.68
C ASP A 203 2.57 -23.68 3.75
N ALA A 204 2.88 -24.88 4.25
CA ALA A 204 3.94 -25.05 5.23
C ALA A 204 4.54 -26.47 5.22
N TRP A 205 5.84 -26.53 5.48
CA TRP A 205 6.48 -27.74 6.00
C TRP A 205 6.32 -27.80 7.52
N LEU A 206 5.80 -28.92 8.00
CA LEU A 206 5.55 -29.23 9.40
C LEU A 206 6.32 -30.49 9.76
N TYR A 207 7.05 -30.50 10.87
CA TYR A 207 7.68 -31.71 11.36
C TYR A 207 6.87 -32.30 12.50
N ALA A 208 6.44 -33.56 12.35
CA ALA A 208 5.84 -34.36 13.42
C ALA A 208 6.84 -35.44 13.85
N VAL A 209 6.98 -35.66 15.16
CA VAL A 209 7.93 -36.63 15.72
C VAL A 209 7.61 -38.06 15.25
N ASP A 210 6.34 -38.37 15.06
CA ASP A 210 5.80 -39.69 14.69
C ASP A 210 5.61 -39.88 13.18
N MET A 211 5.72 -38.81 12.38
CA MET A 211 5.45 -38.83 10.93
C MET A 211 6.56 -38.21 10.07
N ASP A 212 7.61 -37.65 10.67
CA ASP A 212 8.66 -36.86 10.00
C ASP A 212 8.08 -35.57 9.35
N TRP A 213 8.79 -35.00 8.38
CA TRP A 213 8.37 -33.82 7.62
C TRP A 213 7.12 -34.08 6.76
N LEU A 214 6.13 -33.22 6.94
CA LEU A 214 4.86 -33.16 6.26
C LEU A 214 4.74 -31.81 5.52
N TRP A 215 4.21 -31.80 4.30
CA TRP A 215 3.86 -30.58 3.58
C TRP A 215 2.35 -30.52 3.31
N THR A 216 1.73 -29.36 3.53
CA THR A 216 0.30 -29.11 3.28
C THR A 216 0.02 -27.59 3.20
N GLY A 217 -1.23 -27.18 2.93
CA GLY A 217 -1.60 -25.76 2.75
C GLY A 217 -3.09 -25.51 2.45
N GLU A 218 -3.46 -24.26 2.16
CA GLU A 218 -4.84 -23.73 2.01
C GLU A 218 -5.66 -24.36 0.87
N GLY A 219 -5.01 -24.96 -0.12
CA GLY A 219 -5.68 -25.77 -1.15
C GLY A 219 -5.41 -27.26 -1.05
N THR A 220 -4.66 -27.70 -0.03
CA THR A 220 -4.13 -29.06 0.07
C THR A 220 -4.64 -29.78 1.31
N TYR A 221 -4.71 -29.12 2.46
CA TYR A 221 -5.26 -29.72 3.66
C TYR A 221 -6.72 -30.16 3.44
N PRO A 222 -7.13 -31.39 3.83
CA PRO A 222 -6.49 -32.32 4.77
C PRO A 222 -5.54 -33.35 4.14
N TYR A 223 -5.07 -33.15 2.90
CA TYR A 223 -3.99 -33.96 2.33
C TYR A 223 -2.63 -33.48 2.85
N LEU A 224 -1.72 -34.41 3.12
CA LEU A 224 -0.37 -34.14 3.58
C LEU A 224 0.63 -34.96 2.78
N PHE A 225 1.72 -34.34 2.33
CA PHE A 225 2.83 -35.05 1.71
C PHE A 225 3.88 -35.38 2.76
N ARG A 226 4.16 -36.67 3.00
CA ARG A 226 5.20 -37.13 3.92
C ARG A 226 6.52 -37.31 3.18
N ARG A 227 7.54 -36.57 3.61
CA ARG A 227 8.88 -36.58 2.98
C ARG A 227 9.61 -37.90 3.16
N GLY A 228 9.48 -38.54 4.32
CA GLY A 228 10.29 -39.71 4.70
C GLY A 228 10.15 -40.89 3.72
N ASP A 229 8.95 -41.09 3.17
CA ASP A 229 8.62 -42.15 2.21
C ASP A 229 8.03 -41.62 0.90
N ALA A 230 8.01 -40.29 0.71
CA ALA A 230 7.43 -39.60 -0.44
C ALA A 230 5.95 -39.94 -0.72
N SER A 231 5.17 -40.19 0.33
CA SER A 231 3.77 -40.60 0.23
C SER A 231 2.81 -39.44 0.43
N TRP A 232 1.70 -39.45 -0.31
CA TRP A 232 0.54 -38.63 0.02
C TRP A 232 -0.33 -39.34 1.05
N LEU A 233 -0.81 -38.57 2.03
CA LEU A 233 -1.71 -39.00 3.08
C LEU A 233 -3.00 -38.18 3.00
N TRP A 234 -4.15 -38.78 3.24
CA TRP A 234 -5.39 -38.05 3.51
C TRP A 234 -5.79 -38.22 4.97
N TYR A 235 -5.90 -37.10 5.70
CA TYR A 235 -6.33 -37.11 7.09
C TYR A 235 -7.86 -37.18 7.20
N SER A 236 -8.34 -38.18 7.95
CA SER A 236 -9.77 -38.45 8.13
C SER A 236 -10.51 -37.46 9.04
N GLY A 237 -9.80 -36.77 9.93
CA GLY A 237 -10.39 -35.95 10.98
C GLY A 237 -10.42 -36.61 12.37
N ASP A 238 -10.07 -37.89 12.48
CA ASP A 238 -9.97 -38.60 13.76
C ASP A 238 -8.77 -38.11 14.58
N VAL A 239 -8.88 -38.00 15.91
CA VAL A 239 -7.84 -37.38 16.77
C VAL A 239 -7.29 -38.30 17.86
N ASN A 240 -7.82 -39.52 17.98
CA ASN A 240 -7.35 -40.51 18.95
C ASN A 240 -7.81 -41.94 18.56
N PRO A 241 -7.05 -42.65 17.72
CA PRO A 241 -5.83 -42.19 17.06
C PRO A 241 -6.13 -41.21 15.91
N ARG A 242 -5.09 -40.52 15.43
CA ARG A 242 -5.15 -39.86 14.14
C ARG A 242 -5.09 -40.90 13.03
N THR A 243 -6.01 -40.84 12.09
CA THR A 243 -6.13 -41.85 11.04
C THR A 243 -5.90 -41.24 9.67
N PHE A 244 -4.99 -41.83 8.90
CA PHE A 244 -4.58 -41.35 7.59
C PHE A 244 -4.67 -42.47 6.55
N TYR A 245 -5.17 -42.16 5.36
CA TYR A 245 -5.08 -43.06 4.22
C TYR A 245 -3.78 -42.80 3.45
N ASN A 246 -2.90 -43.79 3.35
CA ASN A 246 -1.64 -43.70 2.61
C ASN A 246 -1.86 -44.13 1.16
N PHE A 247 -1.72 -43.19 0.22
CA PHE A 247 -1.93 -43.45 -1.21
C PHE A 247 -0.85 -44.31 -1.85
N THR A 248 0.33 -44.41 -1.26
CA THR A 248 1.43 -45.25 -1.77
C THR A 248 1.21 -46.71 -1.39
N GLU A 249 0.81 -46.94 -0.14
CA GLU A 249 0.57 -48.28 0.40
C GLU A 249 -0.85 -48.79 0.11
N GLU A 250 -1.75 -47.89 -0.30
CA GLU A 250 -3.18 -48.15 -0.49
C GLU A 250 -3.86 -48.71 0.77
N ASP A 251 -3.39 -48.28 1.95
CA ASP A 251 -3.87 -48.74 3.24
C ASP A 251 -3.97 -47.60 4.28
N TRP A 252 -4.69 -47.88 5.37
CA TRP A 252 -4.84 -46.96 6.50
C TRP A 252 -3.70 -47.11 7.49
N GLU A 253 -3.21 -45.97 7.98
CA GLU A 253 -2.28 -45.91 9.10
C GLU A 253 -2.84 -45.07 10.26
N GLU A 254 -2.57 -45.53 11.48
CA GLU A 254 -2.95 -44.87 12.72
C GLU A 254 -1.71 -44.27 13.39
N ARG A 255 -1.87 -43.07 13.94
CA ARG A 255 -0.84 -42.33 14.66
C ARG A 255 -1.37 -41.85 16.01
N PRO A 256 -0.54 -41.84 17.06
CA PRO A 256 -0.92 -41.32 18.38
C PRO A 256 -1.36 -39.85 18.35
#